data_AF-A0A257ESV3-F1
#
_entry.id   AF-A0A257ESV3-F1
#
_cell.length_a   1.000
_cell.length_b   1.000
_cell.length_c   1.000
_cell.angle_alpha   90.00
_cell.angle_beta   90.00
_cell.angle_gamma   90.00
#
_symmetry.space_group_name_H-M   'P 1'
#
loop_
_entity.id
_entity.type
_entity.pdbx_description
1 polymer ?
#
loop_
_entity_poly.entity_id
_entity_poly.type
_entity_poly.pdbx_seq_one_letter_code
_entity_poly.pdbx_strand_id
1 'polypeptide(L)'
;MKRDDRLFELVQAMRDGRLHTADELGRRLGVSTRTIWRDMAMLSASGLPVEGERGLGYILRAPLVLPPTLMTADELQALVAGLRHVAEDETAPLARPARTLLAKVATLLPQAGIEAE
;
A
#
# COMPACT_ATOMS: atom_id res chain seq x y z
N MET A 1 12.07 -12.96 23.43
CA MET A 1 12.38 -12.22 22.19
C MET A 1 12.74 -10.79 22.52
N LYS A 2 13.80 -10.23 21.91
CA LYS A 2 14.16 -8.81 22.10
C LYS A 2 13.07 -7.91 21.50
N ARG A 3 12.96 -6.67 21.98
CA ARG A 3 11.89 -5.77 21.55
C ARG A 3 12.00 -5.39 20.08
N ASP A 4 13.21 -5.11 19.61
CA ASP A 4 13.43 -4.64 18.24
C ASP A 4 13.11 -5.73 17.21
N ASP A 5 13.58 -6.97 17.46
CA ASP A 5 13.22 -8.14 16.67
C ASP A 5 11.70 -8.33 16.59
N ARG A 6 11.00 -8.15 17.72
CA ARG A 6 9.54 -8.28 17.79
C ARG A 6 8.82 -7.22 16.97
N LEU A 7 9.27 -5.97 17.03
CA LEU A 7 8.68 -4.87 16.24
C LEU A 7 8.88 -5.11 14.75
N PHE A 8 10.06 -5.57 14.35
CA PHE A 8 10.35 -5.95 12.97
C PHE A 8 9.42 -7.07 12.50
N GLU A 9 9.29 -8.15 13.27
CA GLU A 9 8.39 -9.27 12.94
C GLU A 9 6.91 -8.86 12.86
N LEU A 10 6.45 -7.92 13.70
CA LEU A 10 5.09 -7.38 13.61
C LEU A 10 4.86 -6.64 12.28
N VAL A 11 5.83 -5.83 11.85
CA VAL A 11 5.76 -5.13 10.57
C VAL A 11 5.74 -6.12 9.41
N GLN A 12 6.58 -7.17 9.45
CA GLN A 12 6.55 -8.22 8.42
C GLN A 12 5.23 -8.98 8.40
N ALA A 13 4.66 -9.27 9.58
CA ALA A 13 3.38 -9.97 9.68
C ALA A 13 2.23 -9.21 9.02
N MET A 14 2.22 -7.88 9.11
CA MET A 14 1.18 -7.01 8.56
C MET A 14 1.45 -6.53 7.12
N ARG A 15 2.57 -6.94 6.51
CA ARG A 15 3.01 -6.45 5.19
C ARG A 15 2.14 -6.95 4.03
N ASP A 16 1.31 -7.95 4.27
CA ASP A 16 0.31 -8.45 3.33
C ASP A 16 -0.88 -7.49 3.13
N GLY A 17 -0.95 -6.41 3.92
CA GLY A 17 -2.04 -5.43 3.84
C GLY A 17 -3.37 -5.97 4.33
N ARG A 18 -3.38 -7.07 5.08
CA ARG A 18 -4.59 -7.66 5.68
C ARG A 18 -4.75 -7.19 7.12
N LEU A 19 -5.97 -7.34 7.65
CA LEU A 19 -6.27 -7.11 9.05
C LEU A 19 -5.81 -8.33 9.86
N HIS A 20 -5.01 -8.10 10.92
CA HIS A 20 -4.55 -9.12 11.85
C HIS A 20 -4.97 -8.77 13.27
N THR A 21 -5.59 -9.71 13.99
CA THR A 21 -6.00 -9.48 15.37
C THR A 21 -4.81 -9.51 16.33
N ALA A 22 -4.95 -8.86 17.49
CA ALA A 22 -3.92 -8.90 18.53
C ALA A 22 -3.67 -10.32 19.05
N ASP A 23 -4.68 -11.20 19.01
CA ASP A 23 -4.55 -12.61 19.40
C ASP A 23 -3.72 -13.40 18.40
N GLU A 24 -4.01 -13.27 17.10
CA GLU A 24 -3.24 -13.92 16.04
C GLU A 24 -1.76 -13.53 16.07
N LEU A 25 -1.48 -12.23 16.21
CA LEU A 25 -0.12 -11.72 16.32
C LEU A 25 0.54 -12.18 17.63
N GLY A 26 -0.21 -12.20 18.74
CA GLY A 26 0.28 -12.71 20.02
C GLY A 26 0.69 -14.18 19.95
N ARG A 27 -0.17 -15.03 19.37
CA ARG A 27 0.11 -16.46 19.16
C ARG A 27 1.30 -16.67 18.23
N ARG A 28 1.38 -15.95 17.12
CA ARG A 28 2.48 -16.05 16.14
C ARG A 28 3.83 -15.68 16.75
N LEU A 29 3.88 -14.63 17.58
CA LEU A 29 5.12 -14.11 18.16
C LEU A 29 5.41 -14.65 19.57
N GLY A 30 4.54 -15.51 20.13
CA GLY A 30 4.68 -16.07 21.47
C GLY A 30 4.60 -15.04 22.60
N VAL A 31 3.75 -14.01 22.44
CA VAL A 31 3.58 -12.90 23.41
C VAL A 31 2.12 -12.64 23.71
N SER A 32 1.85 -11.95 24.82
CA SER A 32 0.47 -11.59 25.20
C SER A 32 -0.12 -10.51 24.30
N THR A 33 -1.44 -10.50 24.16
CA THR A 33 -2.21 -9.45 23.47
C THR A 33 -1.91 -8.05 24.03
N ARG A 34 -1.71 -7.92 25.34
CA ARG A 34 -1.26 -6.68 25.99
C ARG A 34 0.10 -6.20 25.47
N THR A 35 1.01 -7.12 25.18
CA THR A 35 2.32 -6.79 24.58
C THR A 35 2.13 -6.26 23.17
N ILE A 36 1.28 -6.91 22.38
CA ILE A 36 0.92 -6.46 21.02
C ILE A 36 0.34 -5.04 21.06
N TRP A 37 -0.65 -4.76 21.92
CA TRP A 37 -1.22 -3.41 22.03
C TRP A 37 -0.18 -2.33 22.34
N ARG A 38 0.78 -2.63 23.22
CA ARG A 38 1.86 -1.69 23.56
C ARG A 38 2.81 -1.48 22.39
N ASP A 39 3.11 -2.54 21.66
CA ASP A 39 4.00 -2.46 20.51
C ASP A 39 3.33 -1.75 19.32
N MET A 40 2.03 -1.94 19.10
CA MET A 40 1.26 -1.20 18.09
C MET A 40 1.22 0.29 18.39
N ALA A 41 1.01 0.68 19.65
CA ALA A 41 1.10 2.07 20.06
C ALA A 41 2.49 2.67 19.79
N MET A 42 3.54 1.89 19.99
CA MET A 42 4.91 2.31 19.68
C MET A 42 5.17 2.44 18.17
N LEU A 43 4.72 1.48 17.36
CA LEU A 43 4.84 1.53 15.90
C LEU A 43 4.09 2.74 15.32
N SER A 44 2.88 3.01 15.83
CA SER A 44 2.11 4.19 15.44
C SER A 44 2.83 5.49 15.83
N ALA A 45 3.37 5.57 17.05
CA ALA A 45 4.15 6.71 17.50
C ALA A 45 5.48 6.93 16.74
N SER A 46 6.04 5.89 16.11
CA SER A 46 7.24 6.01 15.27
C SER A 46 6.94 6.49 13.85
N GLY A 47 5.68 6.80 13.53
CA GLY A 47 5.26 7.28 12.20
C GLY A 47 5.07 6.17 11.17
N LEU A 48 5.07 4.89 11.57
CA LEU A 48 4.64 3.83 10.67
C LEU A 48 3.13 3.92 10.46
N PRO A 49 2.61 3.66 9.26
CA PRO A 49 1.19 3.75 8.94
C PRO A 49 0.45 2.50 9.44
N VAL A 50 0.59 2.21 10.73
CA VAL A 50 -0.16 1.17 11.43
C VAL A 50 -1.47 1.77 11.88
N GLU A 51 -2.56 1.22 11.35
CA GLU A 51 -3.92 1.53 11.77
C GLU A 51 -4.50 0.35 12.52
N GLY A 52 -5.40 0.61 13.47
CA GLY A 52 -6.10 -0.45 14.17
C GLY A 52 -6.62 -0.06 15.54
N GLU A 53 -7.57 -0.85 16.02
CA GLU A 53 -8.21 -0.65 17.32
C GLU A 53 -8.23 -1.97 18.11
N ARG A 54 -8.20 -1.85 19.43
CA ARG A 54 -8.27 -3.02 20.32
C ARG A 54 -9.59 -3.76 20.07
N GLY A 55 -9.50 -5.05 19.79
CA GLY A 55 -10.67 -5.90 19.52
C GLY A 55 -11.07 -5.98 18.05
N LEU A 56 -10.64 -5.04 17.20
CA LEU A 56 -10.86 -5.09 15.75
C LEU A 56 -9.66 -5.68 15.01
N GLY A 57 -8.43 -5.32 15.42
CA GLY A 57 -7.19 -5.75 14.80
C GLY A 57 -6.36 -4.60 14.26
N TYR A 58 -5.25 -4.94 13.61
CA TYR A 58 -4.24 -4.01 13.12
C TYR A 58 -3.90 -4.31 11.65
N ILE A 59 -3.61 -3.25 10.90
CA ILE A 59 -3.21 -3.29 9.49
C ILE A 59 -2.09 -2.28 9.26
N LEU A 60 -1.11 -2.65 8.43
CA LEU A 60 -0.11 -1.72 7.95
C LEU A 60 -0.55 -1.16 6.60
N ARG A 61 -1.08 0.07 6.58
CA ARG A 61 -1.45 0.75 5.32
C ARG A 61 -0.23 1.40 4.69
N ALA A 62 0.54 0.63 3.92
CA ALA A 62 1.55 1.23 3.06
C ALA A 62 0.90 1.90 1.83
N PRO A 63 1.53 2.94 1.26
CA PRO A 63 1.20 3.40 -0.09
C PRO A 63 1.25 2.20 -1.06
N LEU A 64 0.29 2.11 -1.99
CA LEU A 64 0.38 1.15 -3.09
C LEU A 64 1.51 1.61 -4.02
N VAL A 65 2.61 0.85 -4.02
CA VAL A 65 3.77 1.10 -4.88
C VAL A 65 3.74 0.09 -6.01
N LEU A 66 3.77 0.58 -7.25
CA LEU A 66 4.06 -0.29 -8.39
C LEU A 66 5.51 -0.78 -8.24
N PRO A 67 5.76 -2.10 -8.20
CA PRO A 67 7.13 -2.60 -8.17
C PRO A 67 7.88 -2.12 -9.42
N PRO A 68 9.23 -2.12 -9.40
CA PRO A 68 10.01 -1.86 -10.60
C PRO A 68 9.55 -2.76 -11.74
N THR A 69 8.87 -2.17 -12.72
CA THR A 69 8.23 -2.87 -13.84
C THR A 69 8.87 -2.37 -15.13
N LEU A 70 9.41 -3.29 -15.93
CA LEU A 70 9.80 -2.99 -17.29
C LEU A 70 8.55 -3.00 -18.16
N MET A 71 8.39 -1.96 -18.98
CA MET A 71 7.26 -1.83 -19.90
C MET A 71 7.79 -1.51 -21.30
N THR A 72 7.17 -2.10 -22.30
CA THR A 72 7.34 -1.73 -23.70
C THR A 72 6.54 -0.47 -24.03
N ALA A 73 6.83 0.18 -25.16
CA ALA A 73 6.06 1.33 -25.63
C ALA A 73 4.57 0.99 -25.85
N ASP A 74 4.29 -0.18 -26.43
CA ASP A 74 2.92 -0.64 -26.69
C ASP A 74 2.14 -0.89 -25.39
N GLU A 75 2.78 -1.48 -24.37
CA GLU A 75 2.17 -1.69 -23.05
C GLU A 75 1.88 -0.34 -22.34
N LEU A 76 2.79 0.62 -22.46
CA LEU A 76 2.59 1.97 -21.94
C LEU A 76 1.43 2.69 -22.64
N GLN A 77 1.35 2.56 -23.96
CA GLN A 77 0.27 3.14 -24.75
C GLN A 77 -1.08 2.52 -24.40
N ALA A 78 -1.15 1.19 -24.25
CA ALA A 78 -2.36 0.50 -23.83
C ALA A 78 -2.81 0.95 -22.42
N LEU A 79 -1.87 1.10 -21.48
CA LEU A 79 -2.16 1.61 -20.14
C LEU A 79 -2.73 3.04 -20.20
N VAL A 80 -2.10 3.93 -20.97
CA VAL A 80 -2.57 5.31 -21.13
C VAL A 80 -3.96 5.37 -21.76
N ALA A 81 -4.22 4.58 -22.80
CA ALA A 81 -5.52 4.52 -23.45
C ALA A 81 -6.62 4.06 -22.49
N GLY A 82 -6.35 3.01 -21.70
CA GLY A 82 -7.28 2.53 -20.67
C GLY A 82 -7.56 3.57 -19.58
N LEU A 83 -6.52 4.28 -19.11
CA LEU A 83 -6.67 5.33 -18.11
C LEU A 83 -7.47 6.53 -18.64
N ARG A 84 -7.25 6.93 -19.90
CA ARG A 84 -8.04 7.98 -20.56
C ARG A 84 -9.50 7.57 -20.67
N HIS A 85 -9.79 6.35 -21.11
CA HIS A 85 -11.15 5.85 -21.20
C HIS A 85 -11.90 5.88 -19.86
N VAL A 86 -11.24 5.45 -18.77
CA VAL A 86 -11.84 5.52 -17.42
C VAL A 86 -12.00 6.97 -16.93
N ALA A 87 -11.14 7.88 -17.38
CA ALA A 87 -11.18 9.29 -17.01
C ALA A 87 -12.26 10.10 -17.73
N GLU A 88 -12.76 9.63 -18.89
CA GLU A 88 -13.78 10.30 -19.71
C GLU A 88 -15.15 10.37 -19.02
N ASP A 89 -15.53 9.31 -18.29
CA ASP A 89 -16.80 9.30 -17.54
C ASP A 89 -16.62 10.03 -16.20
N GLU A 90 -16.87 11.33 -16.16
CA GLU A 90 -16.71 12.14 -14.95
C GLU A 90 -17.61 11.72 -13.79
N THR A 91 -18.67 10.95 -14.05
CA THR A 91 -19.58 10.42 -13.04
C THR A 91 -19.09 9.11 -12.43
N ALA A 92 -18.13 8.44 -13.09
CA ALA A 92 -17.56 7.20 -12.61
C ALA A 92 -16.68 7.43 -11.36
N PRO A 93 -16.80 6.59 -10.31
CA PRO A 93 -15.98 6.69 -9.09
C PRO A 93 -14.47 6.68 -9.34
N LEU A 94 -14.02 6.09 -10.46
CA LEU A 94 -12.61 5.94 -10.80
C LEU A 94 -12.04 7.04 -11.70
N ALA A 95 -12.86 7.98 -12.19
CA ALA A 95 -12.40 8.99 -13.16
C ALA A 95 -11.30 9.92 -12.59
N ARG A 96 -11.47 10.38 -11.34
CA ARG A 96 -10.46 11.22 -10.67
C ARG A 96 -9.18 10.43 -10.35
N PRO A 97 -9.24 9.23 -9.77
CA PRO A 97 -8.07 8.36 -9.63
C PRO A 97 -7.35 8.08 -10.96
N ALA A 98 -8.09 7.81 -12.03
CA ALA A 98 -7.54 7.54 -13.36
C ALA A 98 -6.76 8.75 -13.92
N ARG A 99 -7.32 9.96 -13.84
CA ARG A 99 -6.60 11.21 -14.20
C ARG A 99 -5.32 11.41 -13.40
N THR A 100 -5.36 11.12 -12.10
CA THR A 100 -4.20 11.24 -11.22
C THR A 100 -3.12 10.23 -11.58
N LEU A 101 -3.49 9.00 -11.90
CA LEU A 101 -2.54 7.97 -12.32
C LEU A 101 -1.97 8.26 -13.72
N LEU A 102 -2.80 8.74 -14.65
CA LEU A 102 -2.36 9.18 -15.97
C LEU A 102 -1.29 10.26 -15.87
N ALA A 103 -1.46 11.26 -15.01
CA ALA A 103 -0.43 12.29 -14.79
C ALA A 103 0.90 11.73 -14.27
N LYS A 104 0.87 10.64 -13.47
CA LYS A 104 2.08 9.96 -13.00
C LYS A 104 2.76 9.17 -14.12
N VAL A 105 1.97 8.43 -14.91
CA VAL A 105 2.45 7.58 -16.01
C VAL A 105 2.91 8.39 -17.21
N ALA A 106 2.30 9.56 -17.47
CA ALA A 106 2.66 10.46 -18.56
C ALA A 106 4.12 10.92 -18.51
N THR A 107 4.72 10.97 -17.31
CA THR A 107 6.14 11.27 -17.14
C THR A 107 7.08 10.27 -17.83
N LEU A 108 6.59 9.07 -18.13
CA LEU A 108 7.34 8.00 -18.80
C LEU A 108 7.20 8.05 -20.33
N LEU A 109 6.24 8.81 -20.88
CA LEU A 109 5.96 8.85 -22.32
C LEU A 109 7.16 9.32 -23.17
N PRO A 110 7.93 10.35 -22.77
CA PRO A 110 9.11 10.75 -23.54
C PRO A 110 10.16 9.63 -23.65
N GLN A 111 10.27 8.77 -22.63
CA GLN A 111 11.22 7.64 -22.64
C GLN A 111 10.79 6.53 -23.62
N ALA A 112 9.48 6.42 -23.87
CA ALA A 112 8.91 5.48 -24.83
C ALA A 112 8.83 6.04 -26.27
N GLY A 113 9.25 7.29 -26.49
CA GLY A 113 9.11 7.97 -27.79
C GLY A 113 7.66 8.32 -28.15
N ILE A 114 6.78 8.39 -27.14
CA ILE A 114 5.37 8.74 -27.32
C ILE A 114 5.20 10.22 -26.95
N GLU A 115 4.58 11.01 -27.83
CA GLU A 115 4.29 12.42 -27.54
C GLU A 115 3.17 12.53 -26.50
N ALA A 116 3.38 13.40 -25.51
CA ALA A 116 2.37 13.72 -24.51
C ALA A 116 1.42 14.79 -25.09
N GLU A 117 0.37 14.35 -25.78
CA GLU A 117 -0.81 15.18 -26.04
C GLU A 117 -1.65 15.39 -24.77
#